data_AF-A0A929ZT22-F1
#
_entry.id   AF-A0A929ZT22-F1
#
_cell.length_a   1.000
_cell.length_b   1.000
_cell.length_c   1.000
_cell.angle_alpha   90.00
_cell.angle_beta   90.00
_cell.angle_gamma   90.00
#
_symmetry.space_group_name_H-M   'P 1'
#
loop_
_entity.id
_entity.type
_entity.pdbx_description
1 polymer ?
#
loop_
_entity_poly.entity_id
_entity_poly.type
_entity_poly.pdbx_seq_one_letter_code
_entity_poly.pdbx_strand_id
1 'polypeptide(L)'
;MNSCKIIANTIRGLSVDGVAAANSGHPGMPLGMADVCAVLWSEHMNFNPKNPKWLNRDRFILSAGHGSMLIYSLLHLYGYDLSMDDLKAFRQWGSKTPGHPENFVTAGVETTTGPLGQGVANAVGFALAEASLAARYNREGSEIIDHYTYVVAGDGCLQEGISHEACSFAGHNKLGKLIMLYDSNNITIDGPTHISFTEDTRKRFEAYGWQVLEIDGHDYDQINAAIAEAKKEKSKPSIIICKTIIGFGSPNRAGTSKAHGEPFPAEEIELMKEKLGLPKDKSFFVPDEISDLRAKTQEKGQNLENQWNELWENYKNKNQEAAKELENSIKGEISKEALDIPQFGSEKAIATRSASG
;
A
#
# COMPACT_ATOMS: atom_id res chain seq x y z
N MET A 1 -8.17 16.75 10.09
CA MET A 1 -7.67 17.73 9.10
C MET A 1 -6.30 18.31 9.46
N ASN A 2 -6.12 19.08 10.55
CA ASN A 2 -4.81 19.71 10.83
C ASN A 2 -3.67 18.69 11.06
N SER A 3 -3.95 17.57 11.74
CA SER A 3 -2.99 16.49 11.96
C SER A 3 -2.54 15.80 10.67
N CYS A 4 -3.45 15.53 9.72
CA CYS A 4 -3.11 14.93 8.43
C CYS A 4 -2.17 15.83 7.62
N LYS A 5 -2.35 17.16 7.68
CA LYS A 5 -1.46 18.11 7.03
C LYS A 5 -0.05 18.12 7.61
N ILE A 6 0.08 18.05 8.93
CA ILE A 6 1.38 17.92 9.61
C ILE A 6 2.07 16.62 9.18
N ILE A 7 1.34 15.50 9.17
CA ILE A 7 1.86 14.20 8.71
C ILE A 7 2.31 14.29 7.25
N ALA A 8 1.46 14.79 6.35
CA ALA A 8 1.76 14.90 4.93
C ALA A 8 3.00 15.77 4.66
N ASN A 9 3.13 16.92 5.31
CA ASN A 9 4.31 17.76 5.15
C ASN A 9 5.57 17.13 5.78
N THR A 10 5.43 16.40 6.88
CA THR A 10 6.55 15.65 7.46
C THR A 10 7.02 14.55 6.50
N ILE A 11 6.10 13.82 5.87
CA ILE A 11 6.41 12.84 4.81
C ILE A 11 7.17 13.51 3.66
N ARG A 12 6.71 14.67 3.19
CA ARG A 12 7.38 15.44 2.13
C ARG A 12 8.82 15.80 2.49
N GLY A 13 9.01 16.35 3.69
CA GLY A 13 10.33 16.72 4.21
C GLY A 13 11.27 15.51 4.30
N LEU A 14 10.84 14.45 4.99
CA LEU A 14 11.61 13.21 5.13
C LEU A 14 11.95 12.58 3.78
N SER A 15 11.00 12.56 2.84
CA SER A 15 11.20 11.95 1.54
C SER A 15 12.27 12.66 0.72
N VAL A 16 12.22 13.99 0.67
CA VAL A 16 13.19 14.79 -0.07
C VAL A 16 14.56 14.76 0.60
N ASP A 17 14.61 14.79 1.94
CA ASP A 17 15.86 14.68 2.69
C ASP A 17 16.54 13.32 2.50
N GLY A 18 15.78 12.23 2.51
CA GLY A 18 16.31 10.88 2.24
C GLY A 18 16.87 10.74 0.84
N VAL A 19 16.13 11.21 -0.17
CA VAL A 19 16.60 11.22 -1.58
C VAL A 19 17.85 12.07 -1.74
N ALA A 20 17.90 13.25 -1.11
CA ALA A 20 19.05 14.15 -1.16
C ALA A 20 20.28 13.53 -0.46
N ALA A 21 20.11 12.94 0.72
CA ALA A 21 21.18 12.28 1.46
C ALA A 21 21.77 11.08 0.70
N ALA A 22 20.93 10.33 -0.02
CA ALA A 22 21.34 9.23 -0.87
C ALA A 22 21.94 9.68 -2.22
N ASN A 23 21.76 10.97 -2.59
CA ASN A 23 21.97 11.49 -3.93
C ASN A 23 21.31 10.61 -5.02
N SER A 24 20.17 10.02 -4.69
CA SER A 24 19.49 9.01 -5.50
C SER A 24 18.05 8.80 -5.05
N GLY A 25 17.10 8.72 -5.97
CA GLY A 25 15.70 8.37 -5.68
C GLY A 25 14.68 9.27 -6.35
N HIS A 26 13.42 9.13 -5.95
CA HIS A 26 12.26 9.70 -6.63
C HIS A 26 11.44 10.57 -5.66
N PRO A 27 11.64 11.89 -5.62
CA PRO A 27 10.94 12.77 -4.68
C PRO A 27 9.52 13.13 -5.14
N GLY A 28 9.23 13.09 -6.45
CA GLY A 28 8.00 13.61 -7.03
C GLY A 28 6.72 12.94 -6.55
N MET A 29 6.61 11.62 -6.68
CA MET A 29 5.42 10.88 -6.25
C MET A 29 5.20 10.94 -4.73
N PRO A 30 6.22 10.74 -3.87
CA PRO A 30 6.06 10.94 -2.42
C PRO A 30 5.46 12.30 -2.05
N LEU A 31 5.83 13.35 -2.79
CA LEU A 31 5.32 14.70 -2.55
C LEU A 31 3.86 14.89 -2.97
N GLY A 32 3.49 14.34 -4.13
CA GLY A 32 2.12 14.39 -4.64
C GLY A 32 1.14 13.60 -3.78
N MET A 33 1.52 12.38 -3.39
CA MET A 33 0.66 11.43 -2.68
C MET A 33 0.65 11.56 -1.16
N ALA A 34 1.43 12.48 -0.58
CA ALA A 34 1.53 12.62 0.88
C ALA A 34 0.18 12.91 1.56
N ASP A 35 -0.67 13.74 0.96
CA ASP A 35 -1.98 14.09 1.55
C ASP A 35 -2.92 12.88 1.55
N VAL A 36 -3.03 12.19 0.42
CA VAL A 36 -3.85 10.97 0.27
C VAL A 36 -3.42 9.90 1.26
N CYS A 37 -2.12 9.62 1.33
CA CYS A 37 -1.59 8.60 2.23
C CYS A 37 -1.70 9.00 3.70
N ALA A 38 -1.56 10.28 4.04
CA ALA A 38 -1.77 10.75 5.41
C ALA A 38 -3.21 10.49 5.88
N VAL A 39 -4.21 10.79 5.05
CA VAL A 39 -5.62 10.49 5.37
C VAL A 39 -5.86 8.99 5.45
N LEU A 40 -5.41 8.21 4.45
CA LEU A 40 -5.58 6.75 4.44
C LEU A 40 -5.06 6.12 5.75
N TRP A 41 -3.83 6.43 6.12
CA TRP A 41 -3.16 5.80 7.26
C TRP A 41 -3.68 6.31 8.61
N SER A 42 -4.05 7.59 8.72
CA SER A 42 -4.57 8.14 9.99
C SER A 42 -6.01 7.68 10.26
N GLU A 43 -6.86 7.67 9.24
CA GLU A 43 -8.31 7.61 9.42
C GLU A 43 -8.92 6.25 9.04
N HIS A 44 -8.37 5.55 8.04
CA HIS A 44 -9.07 4.43 7.41
C HIS A 44 -8.42 3.06 7.60
N MET A 45 -7.11 3.00 7.78
CA MET A 45 -6.39 1.74 7.93
C MET A 45 -6.44 1.20 9.36
N ASN A 46 -6.62 -0.12 9.46
CA ASN A 46 -6.48 -0.90 10.69
C ASN A 46 -5.14 -1.62 10.68
N PHE A 47 -4.21 -1.25 11.56
CA PHE A 47 -2.91 -1.91 11.66
C PHE A 47 -2.36 -1.80 13.09
N ASN A 48 -1.45 -2.69 13.44
CA ASN A 48 -0.64 -2.57 14.65
C ASN A 48 0.84 -2.50 14.27
N PRO A 49 1.51 -1.34 14.39
CA PRO A 49 2.93 -1.22 14.04
C PRO A 49 3.84 -2.07 14.94
N LYS A 50 3.39 -2.44 16.14
CA LYS A 50 4.12 -3.35 17.04
C LYS A 50 3.97 -4.83 16.66
N ASN A 51 2.95 -5.16 15.88
CA ASN A 51 2.80 -6.49 15.26
C ASN A 51 2.48 -6.36 13.76
N PRO A 52 3.51 -6.11 12.92
CA PRO A 52 3.35 -6.08 11.47
C PRO A 52 2.87 -7.40 10.87
N LYS A 53 2.79 -8.49 11.65
CA LYS A 53 2.33 -9.81 11.22
C LYS A 53 0.91 -10.14 11.69
N TRP A 54 0.20 -9.23 12.36
CA TRP A 54 -1.20 -9.43 12.73
C TRP A 54 -2.02 -9.85 11.50
N LEU A 55 -2.66 -11.02 11.58
CA LEU A 55 -3.31 -11.67 10.44
C LEU A 55 -4.39 -10.78 9.81
N ASN A 56 -5.20 -10.09 10.62
CA ASN A 56 -6.35 -9.35 10.15
C ASN A 56 -6.12 -7.83 10.03
N ARG A 57 -4.87 -7.38 9.93
CA ARG A 57 -4.57 -5.97 9.60
C ARG A 57 -5.00 -5.63 8.17
N ASP A 58 -5.25 -4.37 7.86
CA ASP A 58 -5.35 -3.93 6.47
C ASP A 58 -3.99 -4.07 5.77
N ARG A 59 -4.00 -4.42 4.48
CA ARG A 59 -2.79 -4.52 3.65
C ARG A 59 -2.57 -3.24 2.87
N PHE A 60 -1.34 -2.74 2.83
CA PHE A 60 -0.97 -1.58 2.01
C PHE A 60 0.17 -1.94 1.05
N ILE A 61 -0.08 -1.75 -0.24
CA ILE A 61 0.88 -2.03 -1.30
C ILE A 61 1.20 -0.72 -2.04
N LEU A 62 2.48 -0.41 -2.17
CA LEU A 62 2.95 0.70 -3.00
C LEU A 62 3.34 0.17 -4.38
N SER A 63 2.38 0.04 -5.31
CA SER A 63 2.67 -0.46 -6.66
C SER A 63 3.60 0.46 -7.44
N ALA A 64 3.47 1.78 -7.24
CA ALA A 64 4.44 2.76 -7.71
C ALA A 64 5.70 2.75 -6.82
N GLY A 65 6.40 1.60 -6.78
CA GLY A 65 7.47 1.32 -5.82
C GLY A 65 8.65 2.29 -5.87
N HIS A 66 8.80 3.08 -6.95
CA HIS A 66 9.86 4.07 -7.08
C HIS A 66 9.77 5.17 -6.00
N GLY A 67 8.57 5.51 -5.51
CA GLY A 67 8.40 6.44 -4.39
C GLY A 67 8.54 5.78 -3.01
N SER A 68 9.51 4.87 -2.88
CA SER A 68 9.79 4.10 -1.66
C SER A 68 9.96 4.96 -0.39
N MET A 69 10.51 6.16 -0.52
CA MET A 69 10.62 7.08 0.63
C MET A 69 9.27 7.50 1.24
N LEU A 70 8.16 7.45 0.48
CA LEU A 70 6.81 7.64 1.01
C LEU A 70 6.47 6.55 2.03
N ILE A 71 6.60 5.28 1.65
CA ILE A 71 6.26 4.16 2.53
C ILE A 71 7.23 4.08 3.72
N TYR A 72 8.53 4.36 3.52
CA TYR A 72 9.48 4.40 4.64
C TYR A 72 9.17 5.52 5.63
N SER A 73 8.81 6.70 5.13
CA SER A 73 8.37 7.81 5.99
C SER A 73 7.11 7.43 6.77
N LEU A 74 6.12 6.81 6.14
CA LEU A 74 4.91 6.32 6.82
C LEU A 74 5.24 5.31 7.92
N LEU A 75 6.01 4.27 7.59
CA LEU A 75 6.41 3.22 8.54
C LEU A 75 7.15 3.81 9.74
N HIS A 76 8.09 4.73 9.50
CA HIS A 76 8.80 5.43 10.57
C HIS A 76 7.84 6.27 11.44
N LEU A 77 7.00 7.11 10.83
CA LEU A 77 6.12 8.02 11.55
C LEU A 77 5.11 7.27 12.42
N TYR A 78 4.56 6.16 11.92
CA TYR A 78 3.61 5.33 12.66
C TYR A 78 4.25 4.30 13.59
N GLY A 79 5.58 4.25 13.68
CA GLY A 79 6.31 3.53 14.72
C GLY A 79 6.50 2.04 14.47
N TYR A 80 6.59 1.64 13.19
CA TYR A 80 7.18 0.34 12.82
C TYR A 80 8.66 0.29 13.22
N ASP A 81 9.28 -0.89 13.14
CA ASP A 81 10.74 -1.07 13.35
C ASP A 81 11.57 -0.49 12.19
N LEU A 82 11.47 0.83 12.02
CA LEU A 82 12.20 1.63 11.05
C LEU A 82 12.59 2.96 11.70
N SER A 83 13.86 3.07 12.07
CA SER A 83 14.40 4.21 12.79
C SER A 83 14.64 5.42 11.89
N MET A 84 14.93 6.57 12.50
CA MET A 84 15.36 7.75 11.73
C MET A 84 16.71 7.50 11.03
N ASP A 85 17.60 6.70 11.64
CA ASP A 85 18.89 6.39 11.03
C ASP A 85 18.73 5.44 9.84
N ASP A 86 17.73 4.56 9.85
CA ASP A 86 17.36 3.78 8.66
C ASP A 86 16.89 4.69 7.52
N LEU A 87 16.14 5.78 7.79
CA LEU A 87 15.76 6.74 6.75
C LEU A 87 16.98 7.51 6.20
N LYS A 88 17.91 7.91 7.07
CA LYS A 88 19.17 8.54 6.65
C LYS A 88 20.04 7.60 5.82
N ALA A 89 19.92 6.28 6.04
CA ALA A 89 20.62 5.24 5.30
C ALA A 89 19.89 4.79 4.03
N PHE A 90 18.90 5.56 3.53
CA PHE A 90 18.19 5.24 2.29
C PHE A 90 19.15 4.93 1.13
N ARG A 91 18.90 3.82 0.43
CA ARG A 91 19.71 3.31 -0.69
C ARG A 91 21.16 2.98 -0.35
N GLN A 92 21.53 2.92 0.93
CA GLN A 92 22.87 2.52 1.34
C GLN A 92 22.97 0.99 1.48
N TRP A 93 24.18 0.47 1.34
CA TRP A 93 24.48 -0.95 1.44
C TRP A 93 24.02 -1.53 2.79
N GLY A 94 23.23 -2.60 2.76
CA GLY A 94 22.73 -3.28 3.96
C GLY A 94 21.66 -2.52 4.76
N SER A 95 21.16 -1.39 4.24
CA SER A 95 20.09 -0.62 4.90
C SER A 95 18.74 -1.35 4.88
N LYS A 96 17.88 -1.03 5.85
CA LYS A 96 16.46 -1.45 5.86
C LYS A 96 15.58 -0.65 4.89
N THR A 97 16.16 0.27 4.12
CA THR A 97 15.47 1.24 3.25
C THR A 97 16.04 1.17 1.81
N PRO A 98 15.91 0.02 1.12
CA PRO A 98 16.40 -0.15 -0.24
C PRO A 98 15.71 0.80 -1.23
N GLY A 99 16.26 0.93 -2.44
CA GLY A 99 15.78 1.91 -3.42
C GLY A 99 14.34 1.72 -3.89
N HIS A 100 13.83 0.49 -3.80
CA HIS A 100 12.42 0.11 -3.97
C HIS A 100 12.01 -0.79 -2.79
N PRO A 101 10.72 -0.89 -2.43
CA PRO A 101 10.29 -1.67 -1.27
C PRO A 101 10.63 -3.15 -1.43
N GLU A 102 11.20 -3.77 -0.40
CA GLU A 102 11.51 -5.20 -0.35
C GLU A 102 10.89 -5.84 0.91
N ASN A 103 10.00 -6.82 0.73
CA ASN A 103 9.16 -7.36 1.80
C ASN A 103 9.91 -8.17 2.88
N PHE A 104 11.07 -8.73 2.54
CA PHE A 104 11.90 -9.48 3.48
C PHE A 104 12.92 -8.60 4.22
N VAL A 105 13.06 -7.33 3.81
CA VAL A 105 14.06 -6.39 4.34
C VAL A 105 13.42 -5.39 5.31
N THR A 106 12.26 -4.85 4.95
CA THR A 106 11.63 -3.76 5.69
C THR A 106 10.34 -4.21 6.35
N ALA A 107 10.27 -4.14 7.69
CA ALA A 107 9.05 -4.47 8.42
C ALA A 107 7.88 -3.55 8.02
N GLY A 108 6.74 -4.13 7.66
CA GLY A 108 5.56 -3.40 7.20
C GLY A 108 5.49 -3.20 5.67
N VAL A 109 6.50 -3.64 4.90
CA VAL A 109 6.38 -3.77 3.45
C VAL A 109 5.76 -5.12 3.11
N GLU A 110 4.56 -5.11 2.53
CA GLU A 110 3.78 -6.32 2.25
C GLU A 110 4.36 -7.16 1.12
N THR A 111 4.85 -6.52 0.07
CA THR A 111 5.36 -7.18 -1.14
C THR A 111 6.44 -6.33 -1.80
N THR A 112 7.41 -6.99 -2.42
CA THR A 112 8.45 -6.32 -3.20
C THR A 112 7.83 -5.70 -4.44
N THR A 113 8.10 -4.42 -4.65
CA THR A 113 7.61 -3.65 -5.82
C THR A 113 8.77 -2.89 -6.46
N GLY A 114 8.56 -2.33 -7.64
CA GLY A 114 9.61 -1.73 -8.45
C GLY A 114 9.31 -1.96 -9.94
N PRO A 115 9.18 -3.23 -10.37
CA PRO A 115 8.55 -3.56 -11.64
C PRO A 115 7.10 -3.07 -11.66
N LEU A 116 6.77 -2.16 -12.57
CA LEU A 116 5.47 -1.51 -12.63
C LEU A 116 4.36 -2.53 -12.96
N GLY A 117 3.13 -2.23 -12.52
CA GLY A 117 1.96 -3.09 -12.71
C GLY A 117 1.88 -4.30 -11.76
N GLN A 118 3.01 -4.89 -11.36
CA GLN A 118 3.03 -6.08 -10.50
C GLN A 118 2.45 -5.84 -9.10
N GLY A 119 2.66 -4.64 -8.53
CA GLY A 119 2.08 -4.32 -7.22
C GLY A 119 0.54 -4.27 -7.25
N VAL A 120 -0.06 -3.85 -8.35
CA VAL A 120 -1.52 -3.94 -8.57
C VAL A 120 -1.96 -5.40 -8.62
N ALA A 121 -1.27 -6.25 -9.39
CA ALA A 121 -1.59 -7.67 -9.46
C ALA A 121 -1.43 -8.38 -8.10
N ASN A 122 -0.38 -8.05 -7.34
CA ASN A 122 -0.18 -8.56 -5.99
C ASN A 122 -1.34 -8.14 -5.07
N ALA A 123 -1.77 -6.88 -5.12
CA ALA A 123 -2.91 -6.40 -4.33
C ALA A 123 -4.21 -7.14 -4.66
N VAL A 124 -4.45 -7.46 -5.94
CA VAL A 124 -5.57 -8.33 -6.34
C VAL A 124 -5.46 -9.71 -5.70
N GLY A 125 -4.25 -10.30 -5.66
CA GLY A 125 -3.98 -11.55 -4.94
C GLY A 125 -4.24 -11.48 -3.44
N PHE A 126 -3.82 -10.39 -2.77
CA PHE A 126 -4.12 -10.17 -1.34
C PHE A 126 -5.62 -10.07 -1.07
N ALA A 127 -6.36 -9.34 -1.90
CA ALA A 127 -7.82 -9.21 -1.78
C ALA A 127 -8.54 -10.54 -2.07
N LEU A 128 -8.06 -11.32 -3.03
CA LEU A 128 -8.57 -12.66 -3.31
C LEU A 128 -8.32 -13.61 -2.12
N ALA A 129 -7.13 -13.57 -1.52
CA ALA A 129 -6.81 -14.38 -0.36
C ALA A 129 -7.70 -14.04 0.84
N GLU A 130 -7.93 -12.75 1.10
CA GLU A 130 -8.86 -12.30 2.14
C GLU A 130 -10.27 -12.84 1.89
N ALA A 131 -10.82 -12.66 0.68
CA ALA A 131 -12.17 -13.12 0.34
C ALA A 131 -12.30 -14.65 0.44
N SER A 132 -11.28 -15.39 -0.03
CA SER A 132 -11.25 -16.85 0.03
C SER A 132 -11.17 -17.36 1.47
N LEU A 133 -10.34 -16.74 2.31
CA LEU A 133 -10.19 -17.13 3.72
C LEU A 133 -11.43 -16.75 4.52
N ALA A 134 -12.00 -15.57 4.29
CA ALA A 134 -13.27 -15.14 4.88
C ALA A 134 -14.41 -16.13 4.55
N ALA A 135 -14.56 -16.50 3.27
CA ALA A 135 -15.59 -17.46 2.85
C ALA A 135 -15.42 -18.85 3.49
N ARG A 136 -14.18 -19.29 3.69
CA ARG A 136 -13.87 -20.60 4.28
C ARG A 136 -14.05 -20.62 5.80
N TYR A 137 -13.60 -19.57 6.48
CA TYR A 137 -13.41 -19.58 7.93
C TYR A 137 -14.38 -18.70 8.71
N ASN A 138 -14.95 -17.64 8.14
CA ASN A 138 -15.92 -16.84 8.89
C ASN A 138 -17.19 -17.66 9.18
N ARG A 139 -17.80 -17.39 10.33
CA ARG A 139 -19.08 -17.96 10.77
C ARG A 139 -19.97 -16.83 11.26
N GLU A 140 -21.27 -17.05 11.30
CA GLU A 140 -22.22 -16.06 11.81
C GLU A 140 -21.84 -15.64 13.24
N GLY A 141 -21.64 -14.34 13.46
CA GLY A 141 -21.18 -13.78 14.74
C GLY A 141 -19.69 -14.00 15.04
N SER A 142 -18.87 -14.45 14.08
CA SER A 142 -17.41 -14.61 14.24
C SER A 142 -16.68 -14.44 12.90
N GLU A 143 -16.47 -13.18 12.52
CA GLU A 143 -15.75 -12.74 11.32
C GLU A 143 -14.27 -12.51 11.66
N ILE A 144 -13.49 -13.58 11.60
CA ILE A 144 -12.07 -13.56 11.97
C ILE A 144 -11.16 -13.11 10.83
N ILE A 145 -11.65 -13.14 9.59
CA ILE A 145 -11.00 -12.58 8.41
C ILE A 145 -11.92 -11.50 7.84
N ASP A 146 -11.60 -10.25 8.12
CA ASP A 146 -12.29 -9.07 7.63
C ASP A 146 -11.31 -7.90 7.59
N HIS A 147 -10.65 -7.71 6.46
CA HIS A 147 -9.72 -6.60 6.28
C HIS A 147 -9.70 -6.09 4.84
N TYR A 148 -9.22 -4.87 4.65
CA TYR A 148 -9.07 -4.26 3.33
C TYR A 148 -7.68 -4.51 2.75
N THR A 149 -7.60 -4.34 1.43
CA THR A 149 -6.36 -4.22 0.70
C THR A 149 -6.34 -2.89 -0.04
N TYR A 150 -5.36 -2.06 0.28
CA TYR A 150 -5.13 -0.78 -0.37
C TYR A 150 -3.90 -0.85 -1.26
N VAL A 151 -3.98 -0.28 -2.46
CA VAL A 151 -2.84 -0.17 -3.37
C VAL A 151 -2.70 1.24 -3.92
N VAL A 152 -1.50 1.81 -3.84
CA VAL A 152 -1.15 3.07 -4.51
C VAL A 152 -0.50 2.76 -5.84
N ALA A 153 -1.10 3.23 -6.93
CA ALA A 153 -0.62 3.05 -8.30
C ALA A 153 -0.43 4.41 -8.97
N GLY A 154 0.48 4.51 -9.94
CA GLY A 154 0.63 5.68 -10.80
C GLY A 154 0.39 5.34 -12.27
N ASP A 155 0.57 6.32 -13.15
CA ASP A 155 0.36 6.18 -14.60
C ASP A 155 1.08 4.96 -15.18
N GLY A 156 2.38 4.83 -14.89
CA GLY A 156 3.18 3.70 -15.38
C GLY A 156 2.70 2.33 -14.89
N CYS A 157 2.05 2.24 -13.72
CA CYS A 157 1.43 0.98 -13.31
C CYS A 157 0.21 0.64 -14.16
N LEU A 158 -0.55 1.64 -14.60
CA LEU A 158 -1.79 1.48 -15.36
C LEU A 158 -1.61 1.39 -16.87
N GLN A 159 -0.39 1.65 -17.37
CA GLN A 159 0.03 1.36 -18.74
C GLN A 159 0.44 -0.11 -18.93
N GLU A 160 0.82 -0.80 -17.86
CA GLU A 160 1.34 -2.17 -17.93
C GLU A 160 0.21 -3.18 -18.10
N GLY A 161 0.33 -4.06 -19.10
CA GLY A 161 -0.70 -5.06 -19.46
C GLY A 161 -1.14 -5.94 -18.29
N ILE A 162 -0.20 -6.32 -17.41
CA ILE A 162 -0.51 -7.13 -16.22
C ILE A 162 -1.53 -6.45 -15.28
N SER A 163 -1.53 -5.11 -15.22
CA SER A 163 -2.52 -4.38 -14.43
C SER A 163 -3.93 -4.49 -15.03
N HIS A 164 -4.05 -4.57 -16.37
CA HIS A 164 -5.32 -4.76 -17.05
C HIS A 164 -5.89 -6.16 -16.78
N GLU A 165 -5.06 -7.19 -16.88
CA GLU A 165 -5.43 -8.57 -16.57
C GLU A 165 -5.94 -8.68 -15.12
N ALA A 166 -5.17 -8.17 -14.17
CA ALA A 166 -5.49 -8.20 -12.76
C ALA A 166 -6.77 -7.39 -12.44
N CYS A 167 -6.93 -6.20 -13.01
CA CYS A 167 -8.12 -5.37 -12.76
C CYS A 167 -9.39 -5.95 -13.40
N SER A 168 -9.28 -6.54 -14.59
CA SER A 168 -10.37 -7.31 -15.20
C SER A 168 -10.81 -8.48 -14.30
N PHE A 169 -9.84 -9.27 -13.83
CA PHE A 169 -10.08 -10.37 -12.89
C PHE A 169 -10.74 -9.90 -11.59
N ALA A 170 -10.24 -8.82 -10.98
CA ALA A 170 -10.76 -8.29 -9.72
C ALA A 170 -12.21 -7.80 -9.85
N GLY A 171 -12.54 -7.15 -10.97
CA GLY A 171 -13.90 -6.71 -11.28
C GLY A 171 -14.84 -7.89 -11.50
N HIS A 172 -14.42 -8.89 -12.27
CA HIS A 172 -15.17 -10.13 -12.47
C HIS A 172 -15.49 -10.84 -11.14
N ASN A 173 -14.49 -10.93 -10.25
CA ASN A 173 -14.62 -11.59 -8.95
C ASN A 173 -15.19 -10.69 -7.84
N LYS A 174 -15.59 -9.45 -8.16
CA LYS A 174 -16.28 -8.54 -7.22
C LYS A 174 -15.51 -8.33 -5.91
N LEU A 175 -14.20 -8.10 -5.99
CA LEU A 175 -13.33 -7.94 -4.82
C LEU A 175 -13.56 -6.60 -4.10
N GLY A 176 -14.70 -6.45 -3.39
CA GLY A 176 -15.15 -5.19 -2.80
C GLY A 176 -14.30 -4.62 -1.66
N LYS A 177 -13.33 -5.38 -1.14
CA LYS A 177 -12.36 -4.90 -0.14
C LYS A 177 -11.02 -4.46 -0.75
N LEU A 178 -10.91 -4.44 -2.10
CA LEU A 178 -9.78 -3.88 -2.82
C LEU A 178 -10.05 -2.41 -3.18
N ILE A 179 -9.19 -1.52 -2.71
CA ILE A 179 -9.26 -0.09 -2.99
C ILE A 179 -7.92 0.38 -3.59
N MET A 180 -7.95 0.83 -4.84
CA MET A 180 -6.82 1.45 -5.52
C MET A 180 -6.88 2.96 -5.40
N LEU A 181 -5.79 3.56 -4.91
CA LEU A 181 -5.53 4.99 -4.96
C LEU A 181 -4.62 5.27 -6.15
N TYR A 182 -5.17 5.81 -7.23
CA TYR A 182 -4.42 6.12 -8.44
C TYR A 182 -3.93 7.57 -8.39
N ASP A 183 -2.60 7.72 -8.27
CA ASP A 183 -1.88 8.99 -8.41
C ASP A 183 -1.93 9.47 -9.86
N SER A 184 -2.95 10.26 -10.21
CA SER A 184 -3.21 10.78 -11.55
C SER A 184 -2.62 12.20 -11.66
N ASN A 185 -1.31 12.26 -11.92
CA ASN A 185 -0.55 13.52 -11.95
C ASN A 185 -0.16 14.00 -13.37
N ASN A 186 -0.51 13.22 -14.40
CA ASN A 186 -0.25 13.49 -15.82
C ASN A 186 1.23 13.52 -16.23
N ILE A 187 2.13 12.92 -15.45
CA ILE A 187 3.58 12.90 -15.72
C ILE A 187 4.12 11.46 -15.64
N THR A 188 4.84 11.04 -16.68
CA THR A 188 5.71 9.86 -16.69
C THR A 188 7.18 10.29 -16.69
N ILE A 189 8.11 9.33 -16.75
CA ILE A 189 9.56 9.59 -16.79
C ILE A 189 9.92 10.53 -17.95
N ASP A 190 9.42 10.22 -19.15
CA ASP A 190 9.81 10.94 -20.39
C ASP A 190 9.07 12.26 -20.59
N GLY A 191 8.09 12.59 -19.75
CA GLY A 191 7.33 13.83 -19.85
C GLY A 191 5.85 13.68 -19.55
N PRO A 192 5.01 14.59 -20.07
CA PRO A 192 3.56 14.50 -19.92
C PRO A 192 2.97 13.20 -20.47
N THR A 193 1.99 12.64 -19.77
CA THR A 193 1.30 11.40 -20.16
C THR A 193 0.70 11.47 -21.56
N HIS A 194 0.22 12.63 -22.01
CA HIS A 194 -0.42 12.77 -23.33
C HIS A 194 0.45 12.37 -24.53
N ILE A 195 1.76 12.23 -24.34
CA ILE A 195 2.70 11.73 -25.35
C ILE A 195 2.46 10.24 -25.66
N SER A 196 2.05 9.44 -24.66
CA SER A 196 1.95 7.97 -24.78
C SER A 196 0.75 7.33 -24.07
N PHE A 197 -0.06 8.10 -23.35
CA PHE A 197 -1.18 7.63 -22.54
C PHE A 197 -2.30 8.69 -22.49
N THR A 198 -3.34 8.46 -23.29
CA THR A 198 -4.49 9.38 -23.48
C THR A 198 -5.83 8.67 -23.38
N GLU A 199 -5.86 7.45 -22.86
CA GLU A 199 -7.11 6.71 -22.68
C GLU A 199 -8.00 7.30 -21.57
N ASP A 200 -9.26 6.91 -21.61
CA ASP A 200 -10.23 7.24 -20.57
C ASP A 200 -10.18 6.17 -19.46
N THR A 201 -9.28 6.36 -18.49
CA THR A 201 -9.11 5.44 -17.35
C THR A 201 -10.43 5.20 -16.62
N ARG A 202 -11.28 6.22 -16.50
CA ARG A 202 -12.60 6.10 -15.86
C ARG A 202 -13.45 5.07 -16.62
N LYS A 203 -13.65 5.25 -17.92
CA LYS A 203 -14.46 4.31 -18.72
C LYS A 203 -13.86 2.92 -18.74
N ARG A 204 -12.54 2.79 -18.77
CA ARG A 204 -11.87 1.49 -18.72
C ARG A 204 -12.19 0.74 -17.41
N PHE A 205 -12.08 1.39 -16.27
CA PHE A 205 -12.38 0.76 -14.98
C PHE A 205 -13.87 0.51 -14.77
N GLU A 206 -14.75 1.40 -15.24
CA GLU A 206 -16.20 1.14 -15.30
C GLU A 206 -16.49 -0.13 -16.13
N ALA A 207 -15.83 -0.30 -17.27
CA ALA A 207 -15.98 -1.48 -18.13
C ALA A 207 -15.46 -2.78 -17.48
N TYR A 208 -14.45 -2.70 -16.60
CA TYR A 208 -14.03 -3.83 -15.77
C TYR A 208 -15.03 -4.17 -14.65
N GLY A 209 -16.00 -3.30 -14.37
CA GLY A 209 -16.95 -3.49 -13.26
C GLY A 209 -16.48 -2.92 -11.93
N TRP A 210 -15.58 -1.93 -11.94
CA TRP A 210 -15.12 -1.24 -10.73
C TRP A 210 -16.03 -0.07 -10.37
N GLN A 211 -16.06 0.31 -9.09
CA GLN A 211 -16.50 1.64 -8.68
C GLN A 211 -15.40 2.64 -9.04
N VAL A 212 -15.76 3.74 -9.71
CA VAL A 212 -14.83 4.81 -10.06
C VAL A 212 -15.20 6.10 -9.36
N LEU A 213 -14.31 6.55 -8.49
CA LEU A 213 -14.38 7.82 -7.76
C LEU A 213 -13.26 8.74 -8.25
N GLU A 214 -13.47 10.05 -8.24
CA GLU A 214 -12.48 11.04 -8.65
C GLU A 214 -12.50 12.21 -7.67
N ILE A 215 -11.32 12.67 -7.28
CA ILE A 215 -11.12 13.70 -6.25
C ILE A 215 -9.96 14.63 -6.60
N ASP A 216 -9.96 15.82 -5.99
CA ASP A 216 -8.73 16.57 -5.77
C ASP A 216 -7.89 15.84 -4.71
N GLY A 217 -6.70 15.35 -5.10
CA GLY A 217 -5.78 14.61 -4.24
C GLY A 217 -5.08 15.46 -3.18
N HIS A 218 -5.35 16.76 -3.13
CA HIS A 218 -4.89 17.70 -2.10
C HIS A 218 -6.03 18.24 -1.20
N ASP A 219 -7.26 17.78 -1.43
CA ASP A 219 -8.43 18.08 -0.59
C ASP A 219 -8.70 16.94 0.41
N TYR A 220 -8.33 17.18 1.67
CA TYR A 220 -8.47 16.18 2.75
C TYR A 220 -9.90 15.69 2.95
N ASP A 221 -10.91 16.53 2.73
CA ASP A 221 -12.31 16.16 2.93
C ASP A 221 -12.79 15.27 1.78
N GLN A 222 -12.41 15.60 0.55
CA GLN A 222 -12.69 14.74 -0.62
C GLN A 222 -11.99 13.38 -0.50
N ILE A 223 -10.73 13.34 -0.07
CA ILE A 223 -9.98 12.10 0.15
C ILE A 223 -10.71 11.21 1.17
N ASN A 224 -11.01 11.77 2.34
CA ASN A 224 -11.68 11.04 3.42
C ASN A 224 -13.07 10.54 2.98
N ALA A 225 -13.85 11.38 2.30
CA ALA A 225 -15.16 11.02 1.80
C ALA A 225 -15.09 9.91 0.74
N ALA A 226 -14.15 9.98 -0.20
CA ALA A 226 -14.00 8.98 -1.26
C ALA A 226 -13.56 7.62 -0.72
N ILE A 227 -12.62 7.57 0.23
CA ILE A 227 -12.22 6.30 0.86
C ILE A 227 -13.39 5.73 1.67
N ALA A 228 -14.13 6.57 2.42
CA ALA A 228 -15.31 6.12 3.14
C ALA A 228 -16.40 5.58 2.19
N GLU A 229 -16.60 6.22 1.03
CA GLU A 229 -17.55 5.79 0.00
C GLU A 229 -17.12 4.48 -0.66
N ALA A 230 -15.83 4.34 -0.99
CA ALA A 230 -15.27 3.09 -1.51
C ALA A 230 -15.50 1.92 -0.55
N LYS A 231 -15.37 2.14 0.76
CA LYS A 231 -15.63 1.11 1.78
C LYS A 231 -17.10 0.71 1.88
N LYS A 232 -18.06 1.53 1.42
CA LYS A 232 -19.49 1.18 1.42
C LYS A 232 -19.87 0.26 0.27
N GLU A 233 -19.17 0.36 -0.87
CA GLU A 233 -19.37 -0.54 -1.99
C GLU A 233 -18.73 -1.90 -1.67
N LYS A 234 -19.56 -2.93 -1.51
CA LYS A 234 -19.12 -4.28 -1.17
C LYS A 234 -19.07 -5.23 -2.36
N SER A 235 -19.70 -4.84 -3.47
CA SER A 235 -19.90 -5.70 -4.64
C SER A 235 -18.93 -5.43 -5.78
N LYS A 236 -18.08 -4.40 -5.65
CA LYS A 236 -17.10 -4.01 -6.67
C LYS A 236 -15.81 -3.54 -6.02
N PRO A 237 -14.63 -3.89 -6.57
CA PRO A 237 -13.42 -3.18 -6.23
C PRO A 237 -13.54 -1.69 -6.60
N SER A 238 -12.79 -0.84 -5.91
CA SER A 238 -12.87 0.62 -6.09
C SER A 238 -11.55 1.19 -6.58
N ILE A 239 -11.61 2.09 -7.55
CA ILE A 239 -10.50 2.98 -7.93
C ILE A 239 -10.89 4.41 -7.56
N ILE A 240 -10.01 5.07 -6.83
CA ILE A 240 -10.09 6.50 -6.52
C ILE A 240 -9.00 7.18 -7.35
N ILE A 241 -9.42 7.93 -8.35
CA ILE A 241 -8.56 8.74 -9.21
C ILE A 241 -8.23 10.02 -8.45
N CYS A 242 -7.05 10.06 -7.85
CA CYS A 242 -6.55 11.20 -7.11
C CYS A 242 -5.84 12.15 -8.08
N LYS A 243 -6.44 13.31 -8.37
CA LYS A 243 -5.77 14.35 -9.16
C LYS A 243 -4.75 15.06 -8.30
N THR A 244 -3.47 14.81 -8.53
CA THR A 244 -2.36 15.35 -7.72
C THR A 244 -1.39 16.16 -8.58
N ILE A 245 -0.46 16.83 -7.92
CA ILE A 245 0.67 17.51 -8.56
C ILE A 245 1.95 16.77 -8.18
N ILE A 246 2.63 16.15 -9.15
CA ILE A 246 3.95 15.54 -8.92
C ILE A 246 4.91 16.59 -8.36
N GLY A 247 5.68 16.27 -7.31
CA GLY A 247 6.59 17.22 -6.68
C GLY A 247 5.87 18.37 -5.97
N PHE A 248 4.61 18.21 -5.56
CA PHE A 248 3.84 19.22 -4.83
C PHE A 248 4.67 19.92 -3.75
N GLY A 249 4.60 21.25 -3.74
CA GLY A 249 5.36 22.11 -2.82
C GLY A 249 6.67 22.64 -3.40
N SER A 250 7.30 21.97 -4.35
CA SER A 250 8.50 22.48 -5.04
C SER A 250 8.11 23.64 -5.99
N PRO A 251 8.68 24.85 -5.83
CA PRO A 251 8.35 25.97 -6.71
C PRO A 251 8.71 25.76 -8.18
N ASN A 252 9.85 25.13 -8.47
CA ASN A 252 10.40 25.08 -9.84
C ASN A 252 10.30 23.71 -10.51
N ARG A 253 9.94 22.65 -9.76
CA ARG A 253 9.86 21.28 -10.31
C ARG A 253 8.45 20.68 -10.30
N ALA A 254 7.54 21.21 -9.47
CA ALA A 254 6.18 20.70 -9.37
C ALA A 254 5.47 20.67 -10.73
N GLY A 255 4.74 19.59 -11.01
CA GLY A 255 3.99 19.41 -12.26
C GLY A 255 4.85 19.09 -13.49
N THR A 256 6.13 18.74 -13.32
CA THR A 256 7.04 18.43 -14.43
C THR A 256 7.75 17.09 -14.22
N SER A 257 8.21 16.46 -15.30
CA SER A 257 9.02 15.22 -15.24
C SER A 257 10.35 15.41 -14.51
N LYS A 258 10.84 16.65 -14.35
CA LYS A 258 12.01 16.96 -13.50
C LYS A 258 11.79 16.63 -12.03
N ALA A 259 10.54 16.48 -11.58
CA ALA A 259 10.25 16.02 -10.23
C ALA A 259 10.37 14.49 -10.07
N HIS A 260 10.45 13.73 -11.17
CA HIS A 260 10.24 12.28 -11.13
C HIS A 260 11.38 11.51 -10.46
N GLY A 261 12.59 11.53 -11.04
CA GLY A 261 13.65 10.57 -10.71
C GLY A 261 15.02 11.14 -10.38
N GLU A 262 15.10 12.44 -10.08
CA GLU A 262 16.36 13.06 -9.64
C GLU A 262 16.21 13.78 -8.30
N PRO A 263 17.27 13.79 -7.46
CA PRO A 263 17.31 14.62 -6.26
C PRO A 263 17.10 16.10 -6.58
N PHE A 264 16.42 16.81 -5.69
CA PHE A 264 16.26 18.25 -5.81
C PHE A 264 17.54 18.96 -5.38
N PRO A 265 17.94 20.07 -6.05
CA PRO A 265 19.02 20.93 -5.59
C PRO A 265 18.72 21.46 -4.19
N ALA A 266 19.75 21.70 -3.38
CA ALA A 266 19.59 22.16 -2.00
C ALA A 266 18.70 23.42 -1.86
N GLU A 267 18.90 24.41 -2.73
CA GLU A 267 18.07 25.63 -2.78
C GLU A 267 16.58 25.32 -3.03
N GLU A 268 16.29 24.35 -3.90
CA GLU A 268 14.91 23.94 -4.18
C GLU A 268 14.27 23.26 -2.97
N ILE A 269 15.04 22.49 -2.20
CA ILE A 269 14.59 21.84 -0.97
C ILE A 269 14.26 22.91 0.09
N GLU A 270 15.13 23.91 0.26
CA GLU A 270 14.90 25.03 1.20
C GLU A 270 13.63 25.80 0.85
N LEU A 271 13.45 26.16 -0.43
CA LEU A 271 12.26 26.88 -0.91
C LEU A 271 10.98 26.04 -0.73
N MET A 272 11.06 24.74 -1.01
CA MET A 272 9.95 23.82 -0.79
C MET A 272 9.59 23.75 0.70
N LYS A 273 10.58 23.59 1.59
CA LYS A 273 10.35 23.54 3.04
C LYS A 273 9.71 24.81 3.54
N GLU A 274 10.21 25.97 3.13
CA GLU A 274 9.62 27.28 3.48
C GLU A 274 8.15 27.38 3.04
N LYS A 275 7.84 26.99 1.80
CA LYS A 275 6.46 26.99 1.28
C LYS A 275 5.53 26.03 2.05
N LEU A 276 6.06 24.91 2.54
CA LEU A 276 5.30 23.92 3.31
C LEU A 276 5.23 24.21 4.81
N GLY A 277 5.89 25.28 5.28
CA GLY A 277 6.00 25.62 6.71
C GLY A 277 6.92 24.71 7.50
N LEU A 278 7.87 24.05 6.84
CA LEU A 278 8.92 23.25 7.46
C LEU A 278 10.20 24.10 7.68
N PRO A 279 11.03 23.80 8.69
CA PRO A 279 12.30 24.50 8.89
C PRO A 279 13.25 24.24 7.72
N LYS A 280 13.59 25.28 6.96
CA LYS A 280 14.41 25.17 5.75
C LYS A 280 15.84 24.69 6.01
N ASP A 281 16.38 24.99 7.19
CA ASP A 281 17.75 24.71 7.62
C ASP A 281 17.93 23.34 8.29
N LYS A 282 16.84 22.58 8.48
CA LYS A 282 16.88 21.26 9.13
C LYS A 282 16.60 20.14 8.14
N SER A 283 17.45 19.11 8.16
CA SER A 283 17.18 17.84 7.48
C SER A 283 16.64 16.81 8.46
N PHE A 284 15.79 15.91 7.97
CA PHE A 284 15.16 14.84 8.75
C PHE A 284 14.36 15.38 9.95
N PHE A 285 13.70 16.52 9.77
CA PHE A 285 12.89 17.15 10.81
C PHE A 285 11.54 16.44 10.98
N VAL A 286 11.20 16.12 12.23
CA VAL A 286 9.91 15.57 12.63
C VAL A 286 9.34 16.50 13.71
N PRO A 287 8.15 17.12 13.49
CA PRO A 287 7.49 17.94 14.51
C PRO A 287 7.14 17.13 15.76
N ASP A 288 7.17 17.78 16.93
CA ASP A 288 6.87 17.12 18.22
C ASP A 288 5.46 16.52 18.25
N GLU A 289 4.50 17.14 17.54
CA GLU A 289 3.11 16.68 17.42
C GLU A 289 2.98 15.28 16.81
N ILE A 290 3.98 14.82 16.04
CA ILE A 290 4.02 13.46 15.50
C ILE A 290 4.16 12.42 16.62
N SER A 291 4.83 12.74 17.73
CA SER A 291 5.01 11.81 18.83
C SER A 291 3.68 11.40 19.48
N ASP A 292 2.79 12.37 19.71
CA ASP A 292 1.44 12.14 20.22
C ASP A 292 0.59 11.34 19.23
N LEU A 293 0.69 11.64 17.93
CA LEU A 293 -0.01 10.90 16.87
C LEU A 293 0.45 9.44 16.80
N ARG A 294 1.76 9.21 16.94
CA ARG A 294 2.34 7.86 17.00
C ARG A 294 1.82 7.10 18.21
N ALA A 295 1.82 7.70 19.40
CA ALA A 295 1.31 7.06 20.60
C ALA A 295 -0.17 6.65 20.47
N LYS A 296 -1.02 7.57 19.98
CA LYS A 296 -2.45 7.30 19.73
C LYS A 296 -2.67 6.18 18.71
N THR A 297 -1.87 6.15 17.63
CA THR A 297 -1.98 5.11 16.61
C THR A 297 -1.57 3.74 17.15
N GLN A 298 -0.49 3.69 17.93
CA GLN A 298 -0.03 2.46 18.58
C GLN A 298 -1.07 1.91 19.56
N GLU A 299 -1.71 2.78 20.34
CA GLU A 299 -2.80 2.40 21.24
C GLU A 299 -4.02 1.87 20.46
N LYS A 300 -4.46 2.60 19.43
CA LYS A 300 -5.55 2.16 18.54
C LYS A 300 -5.26 0.78 17.93
N GLY A 301 -4.07 0.59 17.37
CA GLY A 301 -3.65 -0.66 16.75
C GLY A 301 -3.62 -1.83 17.74
N GLN A 302 -3.08 -1.61 18.94
CA GLN A 302 -3.06 -2.62 20.00
C GLN A 302 -4.49 -2.99 20.45
N ASN A 303 -5.39 -2.00 20.57
CA ASN A 303 -6.77 -2.26 20.96
C ASN A 303 -7.53 -3.05 19.89
N LEU A 304 -7.35 -2.71 18.60
CA LEU A 304 -7.94 -3.46 17.48
C LEU A 304 -7.46 -4.91 17.45
N GLU A 305 -6.14 -5.13 17.63
CA GLU A 305 -5.60 -6.48 17.67
C GLU A 305 -6.07 -7.26 18.90
N ASN A 306 -6.18 -6.63 20.07
CA ASN A 306 -6.70 -7.27 21.27
C ASN A 306 -8.16 -7.72 21.08
N GLN A 307 -9.01 -6.87 20.49
CA GLN A 307 -10.39 -7.22 20.15
C GLN A 307 -10.44 -8.40 19.18
N TRP A 308 -9.56 -8.41 18.17
CA TRP A 308 -9.45 -9.53 17.25
C TRP A 308 -8.97 -10.82 17.95
N ASN A 309 -8.01 -10.73 18.89
CA ASN A 309 -7.54 -11.87 19.66
C ASN A 309 -8.67 -12.46 20.53
N GLU A 310 -9.49 -11.63 21.17
CA GLU A 310 -10.67 -12.09 21.91
C GLU A 310 -11.69 -12.80 20.99
N LEU A 311 -11.94 -12.24 19.80
CA LEU A 311 -12.78 -12.85 18.78
C LEU A 311 -12.20 -14.21 18.32
N TRP A 312 -10.88 -14.28 18.12
CA TRP A 312 -10.17 -15.48 17.70
C TRP A 312 -10.22 -16.59 18.76
N GLU A 313 -10.02 -16.28 20.04
CA GLU A 313 -10.16 -17.26 21.13
C GLU A 313 -11.58 -17.83 21.21
N ASN A 314 -12.60 -16.96 21.07
CA ASN A 314 -13.99 -17.40 21.01
C ASN A 314 -14.28 -18.27 19.78
N TYR A 315 -13.72 -17.91 18.62
CA TYR A 315 -13.83 -18.69 17.39
C TYR A 315 -13.19 -20.08 17.56
N LYS A 316 -11.99 -20.17 18.14
CA LYS A 316 -11.30 -21.45 18.41
C LYS A 316 -12.12 -22.39 19.25
N ASN A 317 -12.73 -21.89 20.32
CA ASN A 317 -13.55 -22.70 21.22
C ASN A 317 -14.76 -23.31 20.52
N LYS A 318 -15.34 -22.61 19.54
CA LYS A 318 -16.53 -23.04 18.80
C LYS A 318 -16.21 -23.82 17.52
N ASN A 319 -15.05 -23.60 16.91
CA ASN A 319 -14.69 -24.08 15.56
C ASN A 319 -13.30 -24.73 15.53
N GLN A 320 -13.03 -25.65 16.46
CA GLN A 320 -11.68 -26.19 16.73
C GLN A 320 -10.95 -26.74 15.49
N GLU A 321 -11.63 -27.52 14.65
CA GLU A 321 -11.03 -28.11 13.44
C GLU A 321 -10.65 -27.04 12.42
N ALA A 322 -11.58 -26.14 12.09
CA ALA A 322 -11.35 -25.05 11.15
C ALA A 322 -10.29 -24.06 11.66
N ALA A 323 -10.25 -23.82 12.97
CA ALA A 323 -9.24 -22.97 13.58
C ALA A 323 -7.84 -23.61 13.50
N LYS A 324 -7.73 -24.90 13.83
CA LYS A 324 -6.47 -25.65 13.70
C LYS A 324 -5.98 -25.68 12.26
N GLU A 325 -6.88 -25.86 11.30
CA GLU A 325 -6.54 -25.81 9.87
C GLU A 325 -5.99 -24.44 9.47
N LEU A 326 -6.63 -23.35 9.90
CA LEU A 326 -6.17 -21.99 9.64
C LEU A 326 -4.81 -21.71 10.29
N GLU A 327 -4.60 -22.10 11.56
CA GLU A 327 -3.32 -21.95 12.26
C GLU A 327 -2.18 -22.68 11.54
N ASN A 328 -2.43 -23.92 11.09
CA ASN A 328 -1.46 -24.70 10.33
C ASN A 328 -1.15 -24.02 8.99
N SER A 329 -2.19 -23.56 8.29
CA SER A 329 -2.04 -22.87 6.99
C SER A 329 -1.19 -21.60 7.10
N ILE A 330 -1.40 -20.79 8.15
CA ILE A 330 -0.62 -19.57 8.40
C ILE A 330 0.85 -19.89 8.69
N LYS A 331 1.14 -21.01 9.36
CA LYS A 331 2.50 -21.48 9.63
C LYS A 331 3.17 -22.17 8.43
N GLY A 332 2.41 -22.45 7.37
CA GLY A 332 2.86 -23.29 6.25
C GLY A 332 3.01 -24.77 6.63
N GLU A 333 2.32 -25.22 7.67
CA GLU A 333 2.32 -26.62 8.10
C GLU A 333 1.33 -27.44 7.25
N ILE A 334 1.80 -28.56 6.71
CA ILE A 334 1.02 -29.47 5.85
C ILE A 334 0.53 -30.65 6.70
N SER A 335 -0.73 -31.05 6.54
CA SER A 335 -1.27 -32.24 7.21
C SER A 335 -0.64 -33.52 6.65
N LYS A 336 -0.60 -34.59 7.45
CA LYS A 336 -0.06 -35.89 6.97
C LYS A 336 -0.91 -36.46 5.84
N GLU A 337 -2.20 -36.22 5.88
CA GLU A 337 -3.18 -36.65 4.87
C GLU A 337 -2.92 -35.96 3.53
N ALA A 338 -2.49 -34.69 3.52
CA ALA A 338 -2.12 -33.98 2.31
C ALA A 338 -0.82 -34.50 1.65
N LEU A 339 -0.07 -35.37 2.33
CA LEU A 339 1.12 -36.04 1.80
C LEU A 339 0.81 -37.42 1.19
N ASP A 340 -0.46 -37.85 1.18
CA ASP A 340 -0.90 -39.10 0.53
C ASP A 340 -0.96 -38.92 -0.99
N ILE A 341 0.22 -38.85 -1.62
CA ILE A 341 0.39 -38.62 -3.05
C ILE A 341 0.10 -39.92 -3.83
N PRO A 342 -0.76 -39.90 -4.87
CA PRO A 342 -1.07 -41.09 -5.65
C PRO A 342 0.17 -41.78 -6.21
N GLN A 343 0.23 -43.10 -6.07
CA GLN A 343 1.29 -43.93 -6.64
C GLN A 343 0.82 -44.62 -7.92
N PHE A 344 1.66 -44.58 -8.96
CA PHE A 344 1.35 -45.17 -10.26
C PHE A 344 2.35 -46.28 -10.58
N GLY A 345 1.85 -47.48 -10.87
CA GLY A 345 2.66 -48.63 -11.30
C GLY A 345 3.12 -48.53 -12.76
N SER A 346 4.04 -49.40 -13.17
CA SER A 346 4.57 -49.44 -14.55
C SER A 346 3.59 -49.99 -15.59
N GLU A 347 2.44 -50.52 -15.17
CA GLU A 347 1.51 -51.27 -16.03
C GLU A 347 0.67 -50.38 -16.96
N LYS A 348 0.53 -49.09 -16.65
CA LYS A 348 -0.24 -48.16 -17.47
C LYS A 348 0.43 -46.80 -17.55
N ALA A 349 0.81 -46.40 -18.76
CA ALA A 349 1.28 -45.05 -19.01
C ALA A 349 0.18 -44.02 -18.72
N ILE A 350 0.53 -42.96 -18.00
CA ILE A 350 -0.35 -41.84 -17.68
C ILE A 350 0.36 -40.53 -18.05
N ALA A 351 -0.38 -39.58 -18.60
CA ALA A 351 0.15 -38.24 -18.81
C ALA A 351 0.31 -37.54 -17.45
N THR A 352 1.43 -36.86 -17.23
CA THR A 352 1.70 -36.17 -15.95
C THR A 352 0.64 -35.12 -15.59
N ARG A 353 0.05 -34.43 -16.58
CA ARG A 353 -1.11 -33.54 -16.35
C ARG A 353 -2.33 -34.25 -15.79
N SER A 354 -2.54 -35.52 -16.17
CA SER A 354 -3.65 -36.34 -15.64
C SER A 354 -3.31 -36.95 -14.29
N ALA A 355 -2.02 -37.18 -14.01
CA ALA A 355 -1.55 -37.60 -12.69
C ALA A 355 -1.62 -36.46 -11.65
N SER A 356 -1.50 -35.20 -12.10
CA SER A 356 -1.57 -34.01 -11.25
C SER A 356 -2.99 -33.67 -10.76
N GLY A 357 -4.04 -34.16 -11.41
CA GLY A 357 -5.44 -33.79 -11.16
C GLY A 357 -6.03 -32.90 -12.24
#